data_AF-A0A8J2NJG9-F1
#
_entry.id   AF-A0A8J2NJG9-F1
#
_cell.length_a   1.000
_cell.length_b   1.000
_cell.length_c   1.000
_cell.angle_alpha   90.00
_cell.angle_beta   90.00
_cell.angle_gamma   90.00
#
_symmetry.space_group_name_H-M   'P 1'
#
loop_
_entity.id
_entity.type
_entity.pdbx_description
1 polymer ?
#
loop_
_entity_poly.entity_id
_entity_poly.type
_entity_poly.pdbx_seq_one_letter_code
_entity_poly.pdbx_strand_id
1 'polypeptide(L)' 'HGAKGVLVSNHGGRQIDGTISSVEALSNIVKELPEASLNGFEIYLDGGIRSGLDVFRA' A
#
# COMPACT_ATOMS: atom_id res chain seq x y z
N HIS A 1 -4.46 -12.56 12.00
CA HIS A 1 -3.07 -13.05 11.90
C HIS A 1 -2.05 -12.33 12.80
N GLY A 2 -2.43 -11.30 13.58
CA GLY A 2 -1.52 -10.71 14.57
C GLY A 2 -0.31 -9.94 14.00
N ALA A 3 -0.27 -9.73 12.68
CA ALA A 3 0.75 -8.92 12.04
C ALA A 3 0.67 -7.46 12.52
N LYS A 4 1.80 -6.77 12.53
CA LYS A 4 1.91 -5.36 12.91
C LYS A 4 1.65 -4.40 11.76
N GLY A 5 1.65 -4.90 10.53
CA GLY A 5 1.45 -4.09 9.35
C GLY A 5 1.61 -4.89 8.07
N VAL A 6 1.48 -4.19 6.95
CA VAL A 6 1.67 -4.73 5.59
C VAL A 6 2.42 -3.74 4.71
N LEU A 7 3.13 -4.27 3.72
CA LEU A 7 3.66 -3.52 2.60
C LEU A 7 2.81 -3.81 1.37
N VAL A 8 2.13 -2.79 0.85
CA VAL A 8 1.37 -2.86 -0.40
C VAL A 8 2.36 -2.75 -1.56
N SER A 9 2.62 -3.88 -2.24
CA SER A 9 3.64 -3.98 -3.27
C SER A 9 3.28 -5.04 -4.32
N ASN A 10 3.63 -4.77 -5.57
CA ASN A 10 3.68 -5.76 -6.65
C ASN A 10 5.12 -6.13 -7.03
N HIS A 11 6.07 -5.98 -6.08
CA HIS A 11 7.52 -6.13 -6.29
C HIS A 11 8.05 -5.25 -7.43
N GLY A 12 7.51 -4.04 -7.57
CA GLY A 12 7.83 -3.13 -8.67
C GLY A 12 7.55 -3.74 -10.05
N GLY A 13 6.46 -4.50 -10.18
CA GLY A 13 6.01 -5.12 -11.43
C GLY A 13 6.82 -6.35 -11.88
N ARG A 14 7.59 -6.97 -10.98
CA ARG A 14 8.53 -8.07 -11.33
C ARG A 14 8.04 -9.47 -10.96
N GLN A 15 6.81 -9.62 -10.50
CA GLN A 15 6.27 -10.92 -10.09
C GLN A 15 5.09 -11.33 -10.96
N ILE A 16 4.03 -10.53 -10.96
CA ILE A 16 2.82 -10.77 -11.76
C ILE A 16 2.60 -9.52 -12.60
N ASP A 17 2.50 -9.70 -13.91
CA ASP A 17 2.21 -8.61 -14.84
C ASP A 17 0.71 -8.27 -14.84
N GLY A 18 0.37 -7.02 -15.14
CA GLY A 18 -1.02 -6.55 -15.18
C GLY A 18 -1.71 -6.39 -13.83
N THR A 19 -0.98 -6.46 -12.71
CA THR A 19 -1.53 -6.08 -11.39
C THR A 19 -1.84 -4.59 -11.33
N ILE A 20 -2.83 -4.19 -10.54
CA ILE A 20 -3.05 -2.78 -10.20
C ILE A 20 -1.80 -2.16 -9.54
N SER A 21 -1.71 -0.82 -9.59
CA SER A 21 -0.62 -0.11 -8.93
C SER A 21 -0.73 -0.20 -7.40
N SER A 22 0.40 -0.14 -6.69
CA SER A 22 0.41 -0.17 -5.23
C SER A 22 -0.37 1.01 -4.60
N VAL A 23 -0.36 2.19 -5.23
CA VAL A 23 -1.10 3.38 -4.77
C VAL A 23 -2.62 3.19 -4.93
N GLU A 24 -3.06 2.58 -6.03
CA GLU A 24 -4.47 2.25 -6.24
C GLU A 24 -4.94 1.17 -5.25
N ALA A 25 -4.12 0.13 -5.04
CA ALA A 25 -4.39 -0.90 -4.04
C ALA A 25 -4.49 -0.31 -2.64
N LEU A 26 -3.56 0.57 -2.25
CA LEU A 26 -3.56 1.26 -0.96
C LEU A 26 -4.88 2.04 -0.74
N SER A 27 -5.30 2.79 -1.75
CA SER A 27 -6.55 3.57 -1.69
C SER A 27 -7.78 2.67 -1.46
N ASN A 28 -7.82 1.49 -2.07
CA ASN A 28 -8.91 0.54 -1.88
C ASN A 28 -8.85 -0.11 -0.49
N ILE A 29 -7.67 -0.50 -0.02
CA ILE A 29 -7.48 -1.09 1.31
C ILE A 29 -7.92 -0.13 2.41
N VAL A 30 -7.49 1.13 2.36
CA VAL A 30 -7.82 2.13 3.39
C VAL A 30 -9.32 2.42 3.42
N LYS A 31 -10.01 2.42 2.28
CA LYS A 31 -11.47 2.62 2.22
C LYS A 31 -12.27 1.50 2.86
N GLU A 32 -11.77 0.26 2.76
CA GLU A 32 -12.47 -0.93 3.27
C GLU A 32 -12.12 -1.22 4.74
N LEU A 33 -10.99 -0.72 5.25
CA LEU A 33 -10.57 -0.97 6.62
C LEU A 33 -11.38 -0.14 7.63
N PRO A 34 -11.99 -0.76 8.65
CA PRO A 34 -12.57 -0.03 9.78
C PRO A 34 -11.47 0.72 10.53
N GLU A 35 -11.73 1.97 10.95
CA GLU A 35 -10.75 2.80 11.68
C GLU A 35 -10.15 2.09 12.91
N ALA A 36 -10.96 1.30 13.63
CA ALA A 36 -10.52 0.51 14.78
C ALA A 36 -9.42 -0.52 14.44
N SER A 37 -9.33 -0.94 13.17
CA SER A 37 -8.32 -1.89 12.68
C SER A 37 -6.95 -1.27 12.48
N LEU A 38 -6.87 0.06 12.44
CA LEU A 38 -5.62 0.80 12.27
C LEU A 38 -4.89 1.06 13.58
N ASN A 39 -5.47 0.66 14.73
CA ASN A 39 -4.88 0.95 16.03
C ASN A 39 -3.56 0.18 16.23
N GLY A 40 -2.45 0.85 15.91
CA GLY A 40 -1.11 0.27 15.92
C GLY A 40 -0.80 -0.67 14.76
N PHE A 41 -1.61 -0.65 13.69
CA PHE A 41 -1.35 -1.40 12.46
C PHE A 41 -0.85 -0.47 11.36
N GLU A 42 0.35 -0.74 10.84
CA GLU A 42 1.01 0.14 9.87
C GLU A 42 0.80 -0.35 8.44
N ILE A 43 0.59 0.59 7.51
CA ILE A 43 0.47 0.30 6.09
C ILE A 43 1.56 1.09 5.37
N TYR A 44 2.41 0.37 4.65
CA TYR A 44 3.46 0.93 3.80
C TYR A 44 3.13 0.66 2.33
N LEU A 45 3.81 1.35 1.42
CA LEU A 45 3.79 1.00 0.00
C LEU A 45 5.18 1.10 -0.65
N ASP A 46 5.35 0.41 -1.77
CA ASP A 46 6.45 0.64 -2.71
C ASP A 46 5.95 0.70 -4.17
N GLY A 47 6.88 0.89 -5.11
CA GLY A 47 6.61 0.80 -6.54
C GLY A 47 6.22 2.15 -7.15
N GLY A 48 6.94 2.56 -8.19
CA GLY A 48 6.62 3.78 -8.95
C GLY A 48 6.87 5.12 -8.24
N ILE A 49 7.27 5.14 -6.96
CA ILE A 49 7.66 6.37 -6.25
C ILE A 49 8.99 6.89 -6.79
N ARG A 50 9.01 8.13 -7.32
CA ARG A 50 10.20 8.74 -7.96
C ARG A 50 10.52 10.14 -7.47
N SER A 51 9.60 10.79 -6.76
CA SER A 51 9.76 12.13 -6.22
C SER A 51 9.15 12.27 -4.83
N GLY A 52 9.53 13.33 -4.10
CA GLY A 52 8.90 13.64 -2.82
C GLY A 52 7.41 13.97 -2.94
N LEU A 53 6.96 14.44 -4.11
CA LEU A 53 5.55 14.67 -4.36
C LEU A 53 4.76 13.36 -4.48
N ASP A 54 5.38 12.29 -4.99
CA ASP A 54 4.76 10.97 -5.01
C ASP A 54 4.63 10.41 -3.60
N VAL A 55 5.63 10.67 -2.73
CA VAL A 55 5.57 10.34 -1.29
C VAL A 55 4.43 11.09 -0.61
N PHE A 56 4.23 12.37 -0.92
CA PHE A 56 3.16 13.17 -0.30
C PHE A 56 1.75 12.73 -0.73
N ARG A 57 1.60 12.20 -1.95
CA ARG A 57 0.31 11.72 -2.46
C ARG A 57 -0.08 10.34 -1.94
N ALA A 58 0.90 9.54 -1.54
CA ALA A 58 0.71 8.21 -1.01
C ALA A 58 0.33 8.26 0.47
#